data_AF-A0A832JUX2-F1
#
_entry.id   AF-A0A832JUX2-F1
#
_cell.length_a   1.000
_cell.length_b   1.000
_cell.length_c   1.000
_cell.angle_alpha   90.00
_cell.angle_beta   90.00
_cell.angle_gamma   90.00
#
_symmetry.space_group_name_H-M   'P 1'
#
loop_
_entity.id
_entity.type
_entity.pdbx_description
1 polymer ?
#
loop_
_entity_poly.entity_id
_entity_poly.type
_entity_poly.pdbx_seq_one_letter_code
_entity_poly.pdbx_strand_id
1 'polypeptide(L)'
;MPELRSGLVFAAGYADKLRRTVFAQLREQVKRDKELAKQVALYVSRLNRALYTLLVEELKVEKLDVVRITISYELDEVNKVIAWKWDTLKVEVYKRVPPETYEEALKKFVARAPALAVEVVKYTVSKIGETFDGDLLYSIKIDEREVGIVEVLPVDDIVVLKKAAVIEPVTAIFEKAKIELKGRSLEDAVVEQLSKIMEIARHVDTSEAIQVINAIRGRLQIAPLEKPVEVEESE
;
A
#
# COMPACT_ATOMS: atom_id res chain seq x y z
N MET A 1 14.78 23.26 -5.04
CA MET A 1 16.06 22.67 -4.61
C MET A 1 16.00 21.17 -4.88
N PRO A 2 16.97 20.60 -5.63
CA PRO A 2 17.00 19.17 -5.88
C PRO A 2 17.30 18.40 -4.59
N GLU A 3 16.72 17.20 -4.48
CA GLU A 3 16.92 16.32 -3.34
C GLU A 3 17.46 14.98 -3.82
N LEU A 4 18.58 14.55 -3.26
CA LEU A 4 19.18 13.25 -3.51
C LEU A 4 18.49 12.20 -2.63
N ARG A 5 17.84 11.20 -3.26
CA ARG A 5 17.20 10.07 -2.57
C ARG A 5 17.80 8.75 -3.01
N SER A 6 18.29 7.94 -2.08
CA SER A 6 18.79 6.59 -2.42
C SER A 6 17.67 5.58 -2.67
N GLY A 7 16.48 5.79 -2.07
CA GLY A 7 15.52 4.70 -1.85
C GLY A 7 16.07 3.66 -0.86
N LEU A 8 15.41 2.50 -0.76
CA LEU A 8 15.94 1.37 0.00
C LEU A 8 17.10 0.73 -0.77
N VAL A 9 18.27 0.66 -0.14
CA VAL A 9 19.48 0.04 -0.72
C VAL A 9 20.25 -0.71 0.36
N PHE A 10 20.85 -1.85 0.02
CA PHE A 10 21.79 -2.50 0.93
C PHE A 10 22.93 -1.55 1.31
N ALA A 11 23.35 -1.57 2.58
CA ALA A 11 24.44 -0.75 3.07
C ALA A 11 25.74 -0.99 2.29
N ALA A 12 26.00 -2.22 1.83
CA ALA A 12 27.16 -2.49 0.97
C ALA A 12 27.18 -1.69 -0.34
N GLY A 13 26.02 -1.27 -0.85
CA GLY A 13 25.86 -0.62 -2.15
C GLY A 13 25.44 0.85 -2.10
N TYR A 14 25.34 1.46 -0.91
CA TYR A 14 24.82 2.83 -0.80
C TYR A 14 25.68 3.83 -1.58
N ALA A 15 27.01 3.67 -1.56
CA ALA A 15 27.95 4.61 -2.16
C ALA A 15 27.78 4.71 -3.68
N ASP A 16 27.67 3.54 -4.35
CA ASP A 16 27.44 3.46 -5.78
C ASP A 16 26.03 3.93 -6.15
N LYS A 17 25.03 3.65 -5.31
CA LYS A 17 23.67 4.12 -5.50
C LYS A 17 23.60 5.65 -5.48
N LEU A 18 24.20 6.29 -4.48
CA LEU A 18 24.24 7.75 -4.37
C LEU A 18 24.94 8.38 -5.57
N ARG A 19 26.10 7.82 -5.97
CA ARG A 19 26.82 8.27 -7.17
C ARG A 19 25.93 8.19 -8.41
N ARG A 20 25.34 7.04 -8.69
CA ARG A 20 24.46 6.86 -9.85
C ARG A 20 23.29 7.82 -9.84
N THR A 21 22.66 8.04 -8.68
CA THR A 21 21.52 8.95 -8.57
C THR A 21 21.92 10.40 -8.82
N VAL A 22 23.02 10.90 -8.24
CA VAL A 22 23.49 12.27 -8.49
C VAL A 22 23.84 12.49 -9.96
N PHE A 23 24.56 11.54 -10.57
CA PHE A 23 24.89 11.61 -12.00
C PHE A 23 23.65 11.55 -12.90
N ALA A 24 22.60 10.83 -12.49
CA ALA A 24 21.33 10.83 -13.21
C ALA A 24 20.59 12.17 -13.07
N GLN A 25 20.57 12.78 -11.87
CA GLN A 25 19.96 14.08 -11.63
C GLN A 25 20.66 15.21 -12.37
N LEU A 26 22.00 15.15 -12.47
CA LEU A 26 22.83 16.16 -13.11
C LEU A 26 23.24 15.79 -14.54
N ARG A 27 22.55 14.84 -15.18
CA ARG A 27 22.94 14.23 -16.45
C ARG A 27 23.19 15.27 -17.55
N GLU A 28 22.35 16.29 -17.64
CA GLU A 28 22.44 17.29 -18.69
C GLU A 28 23.61 18.24 -18.49
N GLN A 29 23.89 18.64 -17.24
CA GLN A 29 25.02 19.48 -16.89
C GLN A 29 26.36 18.75 -17.11
N VAL A 30 26.48 17.51 -16.64
CA VAL A 30 27.74 16.73 -16.76
C VAL A 30 28.06 16.32 -18.20
N LYS A 31 27.06 16.24 -19.08
CA LYS A 31 27.30 16.03 -20.52
C LYS A 31 27.92 17.26 -21.19
N ARG A 32 27.51 18.46 -20.76
CA ARG A 32 27.99 19.73 -21.33
C ARG A 32 29.40 20.07 -20.85
N ASP A 33 29.75 19.68 -19.64
CA ASP A 33 31.05 19.98 -19.03
C ASP A 33 31.69 18.73 -18.38
N LYS A 34 32.79 18.27 -18.98
CA LYS A 34 33.58 17.13 -18.48
C LYS A 34 34.27 17.42 -17.16
N GLU A 35 34.65 18.67 -16.90
CA GLU A 35 35.28 19.03 -15.64
C GLU A 35 34.25 19.03 -14.50
N LEU A 36 33.03 19.47 -14.78
CA LEU A 36 31.92 19.33 -13.84
C LEU A 36 31.68 17.86 -13.46
N ALA A 37 31.73 16.93 -14.43
CA ALA A 37 31.59 15.50 -14.15
C ALA A 37 32.64 14.98 -13.14
N LYS A 38 33.89 15.45 -13.21
CA LYS A 38 34.94 15.10 -12.24
C LYS A 38 34.64 15.70 -10.86
N GLN A 39 34.20 16.95 -10.81
CA GLN A 39 33.84 17.62 -9.55
C GLN A 39 32.65 16.92 -8.88
N VAL A 40 31.61 16.57 -9.63
CA VAL A 40 30.46 15.79 -9.12
C VAL A 40 30.94 14.48 -8.48
N ALA A 41 31.84 13.74 -9.13
CA ALA A 41 32.41 12.52 -8.55
C ALA A 41 33.13 12.79 -7.22
N LEU A 42 33.95 13.85 -7.15
CA LEU A 42 34.66 14.24 -5.93
C LEU A 42 33.70 14.61 -4.78
N TYR A 43 32.68 15.43 -5.04
CA TYR A 43 31.71 15.84 -4.02
C TYR A 43 30.85 14.67 -3.53
N VAL A 44 30.50 13.73 -4.39
CA VAL A 44 29.85 12.47 -3.99
C VAL A 44 30.78 11.62 -3.15
N SER A 45 32.07 11.50 -3.50
CA SER A 45 33.05 10.76 -2.69
C SER A 45 33.20 11.36 -1.29
N ARG A 46 33.16 12.69 -1.16
CA ARG A 46 33.18 13.38 0.14
C ARG A 46 31.93 13.06 0.96
N LEU A 47 30.74 13.08 0.34
CA LEU A 47 29.50 12.67 0.99
C LEU A 47 29.56 11.21 1.45
N ASN A 48 30.00 10.30 0.58
CA ASN A 48 30.15 8.88 0.91
C ASN A 48 31.12 8.65 2.07
N ARG A 49 32.21 9.41 2.15
CA ARG A 49 33.14 9.32 3.29
C ARG A 49 32.46 9.73 4.60
N ALA A 50 31.71 10.83 4.62
CA ALA A 50 30.98 11.25 5.82
C ALA A 50 29.93 10.21 6.23
N LEU A 51 29.19 9.67 5.25
CA LEU A 51 28.21 8.60 5.49
C LEU A 51 28.86 7.30 5.95
N TYR A 52 30.10 6.99 5.55
CA TYR A 52 30.82 5.83 6.05
C TYR A 52 31.06 5.93 7.57
N THR A 53 31.51 7.10 8.04
CA THR A 53 31.68 7.34 9.48
C THR A 53 30.35 7.15 10.22
N LEU A 54 29.27 7.79 9.78
CA LEU A 54 27.96 7.61 10.41
C LEU A 54 27.46 6.16 10.37
N LEU A 55 27.41 5.55 9.18
CA LEU A 55 26.79 4.24 8.99
C LEU A 55 27.64 3.11 9.58
N VAL A 56 28.94 3.09 9.30
CA VAL A 56 29.80 1.95 9.62
C VAL A 56 30.51 2.14 10.97
N GLU A 57 31.03 3.34 11.24
CA GLU A 57 31.83 3.59 12.44
C GLU A 57 30.94 3.86 13.66
N GLU A 58 29.89 4.67 13.51
CA GLU A 58 29.01 5.06 14.61
C GLU A 58 27.83 4.08 14.79
N LEU A 59 27.02 3.89 13.73
CA LEU A 59 25.80 3.08 13.78
C LEU A 59 26.02 1.57 13.61
N LYS A 60 27.27 1.15 13.34
CA LYS A 60 27.67 -0.26 13.14
C LYS A 60 26.73 -0.99 12.17
N VAL A 61 26.42 -0.36 11.05
CA VAL A 61 25.59 -0.93 9.98
C VAL A 61 26.37 -2.02 9.25
N GLU A 62 25.76 -3.21 9.15
CA GLU A 62 26.33 -4.35 8.44
C GLU A 62 26.03 -4.29 6.95
N LYS A 63 26.82 -5.01 6.15
CA LYS A 63 26.72 -5.01 4.67
C LYS A 63 25.32 -5.33 4.14
N LEU A 64 24.60 -6.22 4.84
CA LEU A 64 23.29 -6.74 4.45
C LEU A 64 22.13 -6.00 5.12
N ASP A 65 22.41 -5.05 5.99
CA ASP A 65 21.41 -4.10 6.46
C ASP A 65 20.95 -3.25 5.26
N VAL A 66 19.75 -2.70 5.36
CA VAL A 66 19.20 -1.79 4.35
C VAL A 66 19.22 -0.37 4.91
N VAL A 67 19.58 0.60 4.06
CA VAL A 67 19.61 2.02 4.41
C VAL A 67 18.79 2.83 3.42
N ARG A 68 18.24 3.95 3.89
CA ARG A 68 17.62 4.99 3.06
C ARG A 68 18.22 6.33 3.43
N ILE A 69 18.80 7.01 2.45
CA ILE A 69 19.55 8.25 2.62
C ILE A 69 18.90 9.32 1.76
N THR A 70 18.58 10.45 2.39
CA THR A 70 18.02 11.62 1.73
C THR A 70 18.79 12.87 2.14
N ILE A 71 19.20 13.69 1.17
CA ILE A 71 19.89 14.96 1.44
C ILE A 71 19.63 15.96 0.31
N SER A 72 19.40 17.23 0.66
CA SER A 72 19.26 18.31 -0.32
C SER A 72 20.61 18.90 -0.70
N TYR A 73 20.71 19.45 -1.92
CA TYR A 73 21.92 20.13 -2.38
C TYR A 73 21.62 21.28 -3.33
N GLU A 74 22.60 22.16 -3.47
CA GLU A 74 22.64 23.19 -4.51
C GLU A 74 23.84 22.94 -5.43
N LEU A 75 23.64 23.16 -6.72
CA LEU A 75 24.71 23.10 -7.71
C LEU A 75 25.06 24.52 -8.14
N ASP A 76 26.31 24.90 -7.90
CA ASP A 76 26.92 26.08 -8.51
C ASP A 76 27.64 25.62 -9.80
N GLU A 77 27.03 25.85 -10.96
CA GLU A 77 27.59 25.47 -12.25
C GLU A 77 28.83 26.28 -12.65
N VAL A 78 28.95 27.53 -12.16
CA VAL A 78 30.06 28.43 -12.48
C VAL A 78 31.33 27.94 -11.78
N ASN A 79 31.22 27.71 -10.47
CA ASN A 79 32.32 27.24 -9.63
C ASN A 79 32.46 25.72 -9.64
N LYS A 80 31.51 24.99 -10.25
CA LYS A 80 31.45 23.52 -10.32
C LYS A 80 31.41 22.86 -8.94
N VAL A 81 30.67 23.47 -8.01
CA VAL A 81 30.58 23.05 -6.61
C VAL A 81 29.20 22.46 -6.33
N ILE A 82 29.18 21.32 -5.64
CA ILE A 82 27.96 20.82 -5.00
C ILE A 82 28.00 21.20 -3.52
N ALA A 83 27.05 22.03 -3.11
CA ALA A 83 26.85 22.39 -1.71
C ALA A 83 25.79 21.47 -1.08
N TRP A 84 26.24 20.48 -0.31
CA TRP A 84 25.36 19.61 0.48
C TRP A 84 24.75 20.40 1.65
N LYS A 85 23.43 20.31 1.82
CA LYS A 85 22.69 20.90 2.95
C LYS A 85 22.60 19.86 4.07
N TRP A 86 23.63 19.80 4.91
CA TRP A 86 23.81 18.77 5.93
C TRP A 86 22.69 18.74 6.98
N ASP A 87 22.07 19.88 7.25
CA ASP A 87 20.88 20.05 8.10
C ASP A 87 19.64 19.29 7.58
N THR A 88 19.62 18.95 6.28
CA THR A 88 18.52 18.19 5.66
C THR A 88 18.82 16.69 5.54
N LEU A 89 19.99 16.23 6.01
CA LEU A 89 20.38 14.82 5.94
C LEU A 89 19.43 13.97 6.79
N LYS A 90 18.75 13.03 6.14
CA LYS A 90 17.94 11.98 6.79
C LYS A 90 18.50 10.62 6.42
N VAL A 91 18.76 9.82 7.45
CA VAL A 91 19.26 8.45 7.33
C VAL A 91 18.34 7.52 8.10
N GLU A 92 17.84 6.50 7.41
CA GLU A 92 17.06 5.42 8.01
C GLU A 92 17.82 4.11 7.84
N VAL A 93 17.84 3.30 8.90
CA VAL A 93 18.56 2.03 8.96
C VAL A 93 17.59 0.91 9.31
N TYR A 94 17.59 -0.14 8.50
CA TYR A 94 16.81 -1.35 8.68
C TYR A 94 17.77 -2.51 8.91
N LYS A 95 17.82 -2.98 10.16
CA LYS A 95 18.68 -4.09 10.54
C LYS A 95 18.17 -5.40 9.98
N ARG A 96 19.06 -6.19 9.39
CA ARG A 96 18.74 -7.54 8.96
C ARG A 96 18.44 -8.40 10.19
N VAL A 97 17.31 -9.08 10.14
CA VAL A 97 16.97 -10.12 11.12
C VAL A 97 17.75 -11.40 10.75
N PRO A 98 18.58 -11.97 11.65
CA PRO A 98 19.35 -13.16 11.35
C PRO A 98 18.45 -14.38 11.06
N PRO A 99 18.76 -15.22 10.06
CA PRO A 99 17.91 -16.37 9.70
C PRO A 99 17.60 -17.32 10.85
N GLU A 100 18.55 -17.48 11.78
CA GLU A 100 18.43 -18.37 12.94
C GLU A 100 17.25 -17.97 13.83
N THR A 101 16.85 -16.69 13.81
CA THR A 101 15.73 -16.18 14.61
C THR A 101 14.35 -16.58 14.08
N TYR A 102 14.24 -16.94 12.79
CA TYR A 102 12.97 -17.30 12.16
C TYR A 102 13.00 -18.64 11.42
N GLU A 103 14.11 -19.37 11.44
CA GLU A 103 14.26 -20.62 10.69
C GLU A 103 13.24 -21.67 11.11
N GLU A 104 13.00 -21.84 12.42
CA GLU A 104 12.02 -22.79 12.92
C GLU A 104 10.59 -22.40 12.53
N ALA A 105 10.26 -21.10 12.64
CA ALA A 105 8.97 -20.57 12.22
C ALA A 105 8.76 -20.77 10.71
N LEU A 106 9.80 -20.55 9.91
CA LEU A 106 9.78 -20.76 8.47
C LEU A 106 9.59 -22.24 8.11
N LYS A 107 10.31 -23.16 8.77
CA LYS A 107 10.13 -24.61 8.57
C LYS A 107 8.70 -25.05 8.87
N LYS A 108 8.15 -24.62 10.01
CA LYS A 108 6.74 -24.87 10.38
C LYS A 108 5.77 -24.28 9.35
N PHE A 109 6.03 -23.06 8.89
CA PHE A 109 5.21 -22.40 7.87
C PHE A 109 5.23 -23.16 6.53
N VAL A 110 6.41 -23.55 6.04
CA VAL A 110 6.56 -24.28 4.77
C VAL A 110 5.80 -25.61 4.79
N ALA A 111 5.79 -26.32 5.92
CA ALA A 111 5.02 -27.56 6.05
C ALA A 111 3.50 -27.38 5.93
N ARG A 112 2.97 -26.23 6.37
CA ARG A 112 1.53 -25.90 6.29
C ARG A 112 1.13 -25.08 5.06
N ALA A 113 2.10 -24.48 4.35
CA ALA A 113 1.85 -23.54 3.27
C ALA A 113 0.99 -24.13 2.11
N PRO A 114 1.19 -25.38 1.66
CA PRO A 114 0.33 -25.97 0.63
C PRO A 114 -1.13 -26.10 1.07
N ALA A 115 -1.38 -26.44 2.34
CA ALA A 115 -2.72 -26.53 2.88
C ALA A 115 -3.37 -25.14 2.98
N LEU A 116 -2.65 -24.14 3.49
CA LEU A 116 -3.12 -22.76 3.59
C LEU A 116 -3.40 -22.13 2.22
N ALA A 117 -2.67 -22.52 1.18
CA ALA A 117 -2.88 -22.02 -0.18
C ALA A 117 -4.20 -22.49 -0.79
N VAL A 118 -4.75 -23.61 -0.30
CA VAL A 118 -6.02 -24.20 -0.74
C VAL A 118 -7.15 -23.93 0.26
N GLU A 119 -6.81 -23.58 1.51
CA GLU A 119 -7.80 -23.33 2.54
C GLU A 119 -8.67 -22.12 2.17
N VAL A 120 -9.96 -22.38 2.06
CA VAL A 120 -10.99 -21.38 1.80
C VAL A 120 -10.99 -20.37 2.95
N VAL A 121 -10.78 -19.09 2.62
CA VAL A 121 -10.84 -18.01 3.61
C VAL A 121 -12.19 -18.02 4.31
N LYS A 122 -12.17 -18.15 5.63
CA LYS A 122 -13.36 -18.14 6.48
C LYS A 122 -13.73 -16.71 6.80
N TYR A 123 -14.53 -16.10 5.93
CA TYR A 123 -15.14 -14.82 6.22
C TYR A 123 -16.33 -14.99 7.17
N THR A 124 -16.58 -13.96 7.97
CA THR A 124 -17.87 -13.75 8.63
C THR A 124 -18.46 -12.44 8.14
N VAL A 125 -19.78 -12.28 8.24
CA VAL A 125 -20.48 -11.05 7.84
C VAL A 125 -21.36 -10.54 8.97
N SER A 126 -21.47 -9.21 9.09
CA SER A 126 -22.36 -8.57 10.07
C SER A 126 -23.09 -7.39 9.43
N LYS A 127 -24.42 -7.33 9.59
CA LYS A 127 -25.25 -6.26 8.99
C LYS A 127 -24.83 -4.92 9.61
N ILE A 128 -24.50 -3.96 8.76
CA ILE A 128 -24.13 -2.59 9.16
C ILE A 128 -25.21 -1.57 8.82
N GLY A 129 -26.10 -1.89 7.88
CA GLY A 129 -27.19 -1.00 7.53
C GLY A 129 -27.99 -1.46 6.33
N GLU A 130 -28.88 -0.60 5.90
CA GLU A 130 -29.76 -0.77 4.76
C GLU A 130 -29.82 0.56 4.00
N THR A 131 -29.71 0.50 2.68
CA THR A 131 -29.80 1.68 1.82
C THR A 131 -31.26 2.06 1.59
N PHE A 132 -31.50 3.28 1.11
CA PHE A 132 -32.86 3.75 0.81
C PHE A 132 -33.58 2.90 -0.25
N ASP A 133 -32.83 2.25 -1.14
CA ASP A 133 -33.34 1.39 -2.21
C ASP A 133 -33.45 -0.09 -1.81
N GLY A 134 -33.31 -0.40 -0.51
CA GLY A 134 -33.51 -1.74 0.05
C GLY A 134 -32.31 -2.68 -0.05
N ASP A 135 -31.12 -2.17 -0.40
CA ASP A 135 -29.90 -2.97 -0.36
C ASP A 135 -29.45 -3.15 1.10
N LEU A 136 -29.12 -4.37 1.46
CA LEU A 136 -28.52 -4.70 2.75
C LEU A 136 -27.01 -4.64 2.64
N LEU A 137 -26.39 -3.89 3.56
CA LEU A 137 -24.94 -3.77 3.63
C LEU A 137 -24.41 -4.58 4.81
N TYR A 138 -23.39 -5.37 4.53
CA TYR A 138 -22.72 -6.19 5.52
C TYR A 138 -21.23 -5.88 5.54
N SER A 139 -20.68 -5.73 6.74
CA SER A 139 -19.24 -5.72 6.99
C SER A 139 -18.71 -7.15 6.88
N ILE A 140 -17.66 -7.34 6.09
CA ILE A 140 -16.93 -8.62 5.95
C ILE A 140 -15.78 -8.61 6.96
N LYS A 141 -15.65 -9.68 7.74
CA LYS A 141 -14.63 -9.83 8.78
C LYS A 141 -13.83 -11.12 8.62
N ILE A 142 -12.59 -11.07 9.12
CA ILE A 142 -11.76 -12.24 9.40
C ILE A 142 -11.41 -12.19 10.88
N ASP A 143 -11.73 -13.27 11.60
CA ASP A 143 -11.79 -13.31 13.06
C ASP A 143 -12.71 -12.20 13.58
N GLU A 144 -12.16 -11.03 13.93
CA GLU A 144 -12.93 -9.84 14.38
C GLU A 144 -12.54 -8.55 13.64
N ARG A 145 -11.57 -8.64 12.72
CA ARG A 145 -11.11 -7.48 11.96
C ARG A 145 -11.99 -7.31 10.74
N GLU A 146 -12.50 -6.09 10.57
CA GLU A 146 -13.18 -5.72 9.34
C GLU A 146 -12.19 -5.59 8.20
N VAL A 147 -12.42 -6.38 7.15
CA VAL A 147 -11.54 -6.48 5.98
C VAL A 147 -12.27 -6.14 4.68
N GLY A 148 -13.56 -5.84 4.72
CA GLY A 148 -14.33 -5.57 3.52
C GLY A 148 -15.79 -5.23 3.76
N ILE A 149 -16.53 -5.12 2.66
CA ILE A 149 -17.97 -4.86 2.66
C ILE A 149 -18.63 -5.63 1.52
N VAL A 150 -19.87 -6.04 1.72
CA VAL A 150 -20.73 -6.60 0.68
C VAL A 150 -22.08 -5.90 0.68
N GLU A 151 -22.54 -5.61 -0.53
CA GLU A 151 -23.86 -5.08 -0.83
C GLU A 151 -24.71 -6.16 -1.48
N VAL A 152 -25.83 -6.49 -0.84
CA VAL A 152 -26.76 -7.50 -1.32
C VAL A 152 -28.18 -6.97 -1.40
N LEU A 153 -28.94 -7.45 -2.38
CA LEU A 153 -30.36 -7.18 -2.51
C LEU A 153 -31.13 -8.51 -2.35
N PRO A 154 -31.87 -8.71 -1.25
CA PRO A 154 -32.76 -9.85 -1.11
C PRO A 154 -33.96 -9.71 -2.06
N VAL A 155 -34.29 -10.79 -2.78
CA VAL A 155 -35.45 -10.88 -3.69
C VAL A 155 -36.08 -12.25 -3.54
N ASP A 156 -37.19 -12.35 -2.81
CA ASP A 156 -37.87 -13.61 -2.51
C ASP A 156 -36.90 -14.70 -1.98
N ASP A 157 -36.73 -15.80 -2.72
CA ASP A 157 -35.86 -16.94 -2.37
C ASP A 157 -34.39 -16.79 -2.87
N ILE A 158 -34.07 -15.66 -3.51
CA ILE A 158 -32.74 -15.37 -4.02
C ILE A 158 -32.16 -14.10 -3.40
N VAL A 159 -30.83 -14.01 -3.43
CA VAL A 159 -30.08 -12.84 -3.01
C VAL A 159 -29.17 -12.45 -4.14
N VAL A 160 -29.24 -11.19 -4.54
CA VAL A 160 -28.34 -10.63 -5.54
C VAL A 160 -27.20 -9.94 -4.80
N LEU A 161 -26.01 -10.54 -4.80
CA LEU A 161 -24.79 -9.82 -4.47
C LEU A 161 -24.57 -8.81 -5.60
N LYS A 162 -24.69 -7.50 -5.30
CA LYS A 162 -24.46 -6.45 -6.28
C LYS A 162 -22.97 -6.20 -6.45
N LYS A 163 -22.27 -6.04 -5.32
CA LYS A 163 -20.83 -5.84 -5.29
C LYS A 163 -20.26 -6.17 -3.91
N ALA A 164 -19.04 -6.68 -3.86
CA ALA A 164 -18.26 -6.80 -2.65
C ALA A 164 -16.80 -6.45 -2.89
N ALA A 165 -16.11 -6.05 -1.83
CA ALA A 165 -14.67 -5.82 -1.86
C ALA A 165 -14.04 -6.21 -0.53
N VAL A 166 -12.87 -6.83 -0.59
CA VAL A 166 -12.04 -7.20 0.56
C VAL A 166 -10.60 -6.75 0.33
N ILE A 167 -9.89 -6.41 1.40
CA ILE A 167 -8.46 -6.03 1.37
C ILE A 167 -7.54 -7.13 1.91
N GLU A 168 -8.06 -8.01 2.77
CA GLU A 168 -7.32 -9.11 3.40
C GLU A 168 -8.11 -10.44 3.30
N PRO A 169 -7.42 -11.60 3.19
CA PRO A 169 -5.97 -11.74 3.07
C PRO A 169 -5.47 -11.45 1.65
N VAL A 170 -6.36 -11.40 0.67
CA VAL A 170 -6.09 -11.00 -0.71
C VAL A 170 -7.00 -9.85 -1.06
N THR A 171 -6.45 -8.82 -1.70
CA THR A 171 -7.26 -7.71 -2.19
C THR A 171 -8.05 -8.14 -3.42
N ALA A 172 -9.39 -8.11 -3.33
CA ALA A 172 -10.26 -8.57 -4.40
C ALA A 172 -11.60 -7.83 -4.42
N ILE A 173 -12.15 -7.70 -5.63
CA ILE A 173 -13.50 -7.21 -5.88
C ILE A 173 -14.34 -8.36 -6.43
N PHE A 174 -15.48 -8.56 -5.80
CA PHE A 174 -16.49 -9.52 -6.21
C PHE A 174 -17.57 -8.77 -6.98
N GLU A 175 -17.71 -9.12 -8.25
CA GLU A 175 -18.75 -8.56 -9.11
C GLU A 175 -20.09 -9.25 -8.87
N LYS A 176 -21.13 -8.74 -9.53
CA LYS A 176 -22.51 -9.17 -9.37
C LYS A 176 -22.67 -10.70 -9.48
N ALA A 177 -23.29 -11.30 -8.47
CA ALA A 177 -23.61 -12.72 -8.43
C ALA A 177 -25.04 -12.97 -7.91
N LYS A 178 -25.69 -14.03 -8.39
CA LYS A 178 -26.96 -14.52 -7.84
C LYS A 178 -26.68 -15.66 -6.86
N ILE A 179 -27.33 -15.62 -5.71
CA ILE A 179 -27.16 -16.57 -4.62
C ILE A 179 -28.54 -17.14 -4.28
N GLU A 180 -28.68 -18.46 -4.30
CA GLU A 180 -29.90 -19.14 -3.86
C GLU A 180 -29.83 -19.39 -2.35
N LEU A 181 -30.87 -18.98 -1.61
CA LEU A 181 -30.89 -19.16 -0.15
C LEU A 181 -30.99 -20.64 0.23
N LYS A 182 -31.74 -21.45 -0.53
CA LYS A 182 -31.95 -22.89 -0.27
C LYS A 182 -32.34 -23.18 1.20
N GLY A 183 -33.13 -22.30 1.82
CA GLY A 183 -33.55 -22.40 3.22
C GLY A 183 -32.49 -22.01 4.27
N ARG A 184 -31.37 -21.40 3.85
CA ARG A 184 -30.31 -20.89 4.74
C ARG A 184 -30.54 -19.42 5.09
N SER A 185 -29.84 -18.95 6.12
CA SER A 185 -29.80 -17.52 6.43
C SER A 185 -29.11 -16.74 5.30
N LEU A 186 -29.45 -15.45 5.19
CA LEU A 186 -28.83 -14.55 4.23
C LEU A 186 -27.32 -14.48 4.45
N GLU A 187 -26.90 -14.37 5.70
CA GLU A 187 -25.51 -14.31 6.13
C GLU A 187 -24.71 -15.54 5.68
N ASP A 188 -25.25 -16.74 5.95
CA ASP A 188 -24.58 -18.00 5.59
C ASP A 188 -24.44 -18.15 4.07
N ALA A 189 -25.48 -17.76 3.32
CA ALA A 189 -25.47 -17.84 1.86
C ALA A 189 -24.44 -16.88 1.25
N VAL A 190 -24.28 -15.68 1.81
CA VAL A 190 -23.28 -14.69 1.37
C VAL A 190 -21.87 -15.16 1.69
N VAL A 191 -21.61 -15.65 2.91
CA VAL A 191 -20.29 -16.17 3.30
C VAL A 191 -19.86 -17.32 2.39
N GLU A 192 -20.74 -18.31 2.19
CA GLU A 192 -20.45 -19.45 1.31
C GLU A 192 -20.16 -18.98 -0.11
N GLN A 193 -20.92 -18.01 -0.61
CA GLN A 193 -20.68 -17.48 -1.94
C GLN A 193 -19.32 -16.82 -2.03
N LEU A 194 -18.99 -15.87 -1.13
CA LEU A 194 -17.70 -15.17 -1.10
C LEU A 194 -16.52 -16.15 -1.08
N SER A 195 -16.65 -17.22 -0.30
CA SER A 195 -15.70 -18.33 -0.24
C SER A 195 -15.53 -19.06 -1.58
N LYS A 196 -16.63 -19.34 -2.31
CA LYS A 196 -16.61 -20.05 -3.61
C LYS A 196 -16.09 -19.18 -4.75
N ILE A 197 -16.48 -17.91 -4.80
CA ILE A 197 -16.16 -17.02 -5.93
C ILE A 197 -14.81 -16.32 -5.77
N MET A 198 -14.07 -16.59 -4.70
CA MET A 198 -12.74 -16.01 -4.48
C MET A 198 -11.76 -16.34 -5.61
N GLU A 199 -11.86 -17.51 -6.24
CA GLU A 199 -11.04 -17.88 -7.39
C GLU A 199 -11.35 -17.06 -8.65
N ILE A 200 -12.58 -16.57 -8.78
CA ILE A 200 -13.08 -15.82 -9.95
C ILE A 200 -13.08 -14.30 -9.65
N ALA A 201 -12.78 -13.91 -8.40
CA ALA A 201 -12.77 -12.53 -7.98
C ALA A 201 -11.70 -11.74 -8.74
N ARG A 202 -11.99 -10.47 -9.01
CA ARG A 202 -11.03 -9.59 -9.67
C ARG A 202 -10.00 -9.13 -8.64
N HIS A 203 -8.78 -9.64 -8.74
CA HIS A 203 -7.67 -9.19 -7.90
C HIS A 203 -7.23 -7.79 -8.33
N VAL A 204 -7.16 -6.88 -7.35
CA VAL A 204 -6.88 -5.45 -7.56
C VAL A 204 -5.91 -4.92 -6.53
N ASP A 205 -5.38 -3.72 -6.77
CA ASP A 205 -4.58 -3.01 -5.79
C ASP A 205 -5.43 -2.51 -4.62
N THR A 206 -4.81 -2.36 -3.45
CA THR A 206 -5.48 -1.94 -2.20
C THR A 206 -6.23 -0.62 -2.35
N SER A 207 -5.68 0.34 -3.10
CA SER A 207 -6.31 1.64 -3.35
C SER A 207 -7.67 1.51 -4.04
N GLU A 208 -7.78 0.58 -5.00
CA GLU A 208 -9.02 0.37 -5.75
C GLU A 208 -10.08 -0.32 -4.87
N ALA A 209 -9.69 -1.35 -4.11
CA ALA A 209 -10.61 -2.01 -3.18
C ALA A 209 -11.13 -1.03 -2.12
N ILE A 210 -10.27 -0.17 -1.56
CA ILE A 210 -10.67 0.88 -0.60
C ILE A 210 -11.69 1.84 -1.23
N GLN A 211 -11.50 2.24 -2.49
CA GLN A 211 -12.46 3.10 -3.18
C GLN A 211 -13.84 2.43 -3.28
N VAL A 212 -13.89 1.14 -3.64
CA VAL A 212 -15.16 0.39 -3.70
C VAL A 212 -15.79 0.26 -2.31
N ILE A 213 -15.01 -0.08 -1.28
CA ILE A 213 -15.51 -0.20 0.10
C ILE A 213 -16.14 1.12 0.56
N ASN A 214 -15.44 2.23 0.34
CA ASN A 214 -15.92 3.55 0.75
C ASN A 214 -17.12 4.02 -0.07
N ALA A 215 -17.17 3.70 -1.37
CA ALA A 215 -18.32 4.01 -2.22
C ALA A 215 -19.59 3.29 -1.73
N ILE A 216 -19.49 2.00 -1.37
CA ILE A 216 -20.61 1.23 -0.82
C ILE A 216 -21.03 1.80 0.54
N ARG A 217 -20.08 2.09 1.43
CA ARG A 217 -20.36 2.72 2.75
C ARG A 217 -21.04 4.08 2.62
N GLY A 218 -20.63 4.89 1.65
CA GLY A 218 -21.20 6.21 1.41
C GLY A 218 -22.71 6.18 1.13
N ARG A 219 -23.24 5.05 0.64
CA ARG A 219 -24.68 4.89 0.38
C ARG A 219 -25.53 4.90 1.67
N LEU A 220 -24.95 4.60 2.84
CA LEU A 220 -25.64 4.70 4.14
C LEU A 220 -25.77 6.14 4.65
N GLN A 221 -24.94 7.06 4.17
CA GLN A 221 -24.79 8.41 4.72
C GLN A 221 -25.43 9.50 3.85
N ILE A 222 -26.32 9.14 2.92
CA ILE A 222 -26.96 10.15 2.05
C ILE A 222 -28.00 10.91 2.86
N ALA A 223 -27.64 12.11 3.30
CA ALA A 223 -28.59 13.07 3.86
C ALA A 223 -29.66 13.41 2.79
N PRO A 224 -30.96 13.50 3.17
CA PRO A 224 -32.00 13.89 2.24
C PRO A 224 -31.72 15.30 1.69
N LEU A 225 -32.02 15.51 0.40
CA LEU A 225 -32.04 16.85 -0.17
C LEU A 225 -33.11 17.68 0.54
N GLU A 226 -32.71 18.81 1.15
CA GLU A 226 -33.67 19.78 1.66
C GLU A 226 -34.55 20.24 0.48
N LYS A 227 -35.87 20.13 0.64
CA LYS A 227 -36.82 20.59 -0.37
C LYS A 227 -36.55 22.07 -0.64
N PRO A 228 -36.52 22.52 -1.91
CA PRO A 228 -36.58 23.95 -2.20
C PRO A 228 -37.80 24.52 -1.49
N VAL A 229 -37.60 25.58 -0.70
CA VAL A 229 -38.70 26.30 -0.05
C VAL A 229 -39.56 26.85 -1.18
N GLU A 230 -40.78 26.31 -1.32
CA GLU A 230 -41.81 26.93 -2.14
C GLU A 230 -42.08 28.30 -1.51
N VAL A 231 -41.66 29.35 -2.21
CA VAL A 231 -42.04 30.71 -1.87
C VAL A 231 -43.51 30.82 -2.23
N GLU A 232 -44.40 30.63 -1.26
CA GLU A 232 -45.78 31.06 -1.40
C GLU A 232 -45.75 32.59 -1.58
N GLU A 233 -45.91 33.04 -2.81
CA GLU A 233 -46.28 34.42 -3.11
C GLU A 233 -47.69 34.64 -2.53
N SER A 234 -47.74 35.17 -1.30
CA SER A 234 -48.96 35.66 -0.69
C SER A 234 -49.40 36.96 -1.37
N GLU A 235 -50.63 36.93 -1.87
CA GLU A 235 -51.42 38.00 -2.53
C GLU A 235 -51.45 39.34 -1.79
#